data_AF-A0A6V8F0A9-F1
#
_entry.id   AF-A0A6V8F0A9-F1
#
_cell.length_a   1.000
_cell.length_b   1.000
_cell.length_c   1.000
_cell.angle_alpha   90.00
_cell.angle_beta   90.00
_cell.angle_gamma   90.00
#
_symmetry.space_group_name_H-M   'P 1'
#
loop_
_entity.id
_entity.type
_entity.pdbx_description
1 polymer ?
#
loop_
_entity_poly.entity_id
_entity_poly.type
_entity_poly.pdbx_seq_one_letter_code
_entity_poly.pdbx_strand_id
1 'polypeptide(L)' 'MRRIKMTTEDIILTDEVETFYEKHITAFGNSAKVDAPKKYIGKRAYVIILKD' A
#
# COMPACT_ATOMS: atom_id res chain seq x y z
N MET A 1 14.14 5.45 -13.86
CA MET A 1 14.58 4.91 -12.55
C MET A 1 13.41 5.05 -11.59
N ARG A 2 13.04 3.99 -10.85
CA ARG A 2 11.98 4.06 -9.84
C ARG A 2 12.56 4.65 -8.56
N ARG A 3 11.96 5.70 -7.99
CA ARG A 3 12.40 6.30 -6.74
C ARG A 3 11.25 6.29 -5.75
N ILE A 4 11.48 5.60 -4.63
CA ILE A 4 10.64 5.68 -3.44
C ILE A 4 11.49 6.38 -2.39
N LYS A 5 11.07 7.57 -1.96
CA LYS A 5 11.75 8.33 -0.92
C LYS A 5 10.76 8.54 0.22
N MET A 6 11.13 8.08 1.40
CA MET A 6 10.47 8.43 2.65
C MET A 6 11.21 9.64 3.23
N THR A 7 10.53 10.77 3.37
CA THR A 7 10.97 11.86 4.23
C THR A 7 10.32 11.67 5.60
N THR A 8 10.69 12.49 6.59
CA THR A 8 10.20 12.36 7.98
C THR A 8 8.66 12.37 8.08
N GLU A 9 7.97 12.91 7.07
CA GLU A 9 6.51 13.09 7.04
C GLU A 9 5.86 12.62 5.72
N ASP A 10 6.58 12.63 4.58
CA ASP A 10 5.99 12.32 3.27
C ASP A 10 6.58 11.06 2.63
N ILE A 11 5.76 10.42 1.77
CA ILE A 11 6.20 9.39 0.84
C ILE A 11 6.08 9.94 -0.58
N ILE A 12 7.19 9.97 -1.31
CA ILE A 12 7.21 10.33 -2.73
C ILE A 12 7.39 9.06 -3.56
N LEU A 13 6.36 8.72 -4.35
CA LEU A 13 6.35 7.63 -5.33
C LEU A 13 6.37 8.23 -6.75
N THR A 14 7.44 7.96 -7.52
CA THR A 14 7.62 8.51 -8.87
C THR A 14 7.23 7.53 -9.99
N ASP A 15 6.49 6.48 -9.66
CA ASP A 15 6.01 5.50 -10.65
C ASP A 15 4.69 5.98 -11.29
N GLU A 16 4.31 5.40 -12.43
CA GLU A 16 2.98 5.60 -13.01
C GLU A 16 1.92 4.88 -12.16
N VAL A 17 1.31 5.63 -11.24
CA VAL A 17 0.31 5.10 -10.31
C VAL A 17 -1.03 4.97 -11.02
N GLU A 18 -1.48 3.73 -11.25
CA GLU A 18 -2.79 3.43 -11.83
C GLU A 18 -3.93 3.83 -10.86
N THR A 19 -3.73 3.60 -9.57
CA THR A 19 -4.73 3.94 -8.54
C THR A 19 -4.09 3.99 -7.16
N PHE A 20 -4.68 4.78 -6.27
CA PHE A 20 -4.40 4.78 -4.84
C PHE A 20 -5.73 4.53 -4.11
N TYR A 21 -5.74 3.59 -3.17
CA TYR A 21 -6.91 3.34 -2.34
C TYR A 21 -6.46 2.98 -0.92
N GLU A 22 -7.22 3.46 0.05
CA GLU A 22 -7.02 3.18 1.46
C GLU A 22 -7.94 2.04 1.90
N LYS A 23 -7.45 1.18 2.78
CA LYS A 23 -8.26 0.12 3.38
C LYS A 23 -7.86 -0.07 4.84
N HIS A 24 -8.86 -0.15 5.72
CA HIS A 24 -8.66 -0.50 7.11
C HIS A 24 -8.15 -1.93 7.23
N ILE A 25 -7.16 -2.12 8.10
CA ILE A 25 -6.70 -3.45 8.48
C ILE A 25 -7.78 -4.10 9.33
N THR A 26 -8.20 -5.30 8.94
CA THR A 26 -9.21 -6.08 9.67
C THR A 26 -8.56 -7.25 10.39
N ALA A 27 -9.09 -7.59 11.56
CA ALA A 27 -8.69 -8.80 12.27
C ALA A 27 -8.99 -10.06 11.44
N PHE A 28 -8.08 -11.03 11.49
CA PHE A 28 -8.21 -12.34 10.89
C PHE A 28 -7.63 -13.39 11.84
N GLY A 29 -8.49 -13.96 12.69
CA GLY A 29 -8.05 -14.82 13.79
C GLY A 29 -7.07 -14.08 14.72
N ASN A 30 -5.89 -14.66 14.95
CA ASN A 30 -4.80 -14.05 15.72
C ASN A 30 -3.87 -13.15 14.88
N SER A 31 -4.30 -12.78 13.67
CA SER A 31 -3.52 -11.95 12.74
C SER A 31 -4.35 -10.79 12.21
N ALA A 32 -3.75 -9.95 11.37
CA ALA A 32 -4.42 -8.86 10.69
C ALA A 32 -4.22 -8.98 9.18
N LYS A 33 -5.18 -8.49 8.39
CA LYS A 33 -5.13 -8.55 6.93
C LYS A 33 -5.51 -7.23 6.28
N VAL A 34 -4.88 -6.98 5.14
CA VAL A 34 -5.29 -5.97 4.16
C VAL A 34 -5.49 -6.71 2.83
N ASP A 35 -6.68 -6.60 2.23
CA ASP A 35 -6.96 -7.29 0.96
C ASP A 35 -6.96 -6.33 -0.22
N ALA A 36 -6.39 -6.79 -1.34
CA ALA A 36 -6.46 -6.13 -2.63
C ALA A 36 -7.57 -6.75 -3.51
N PRO A 37 -8.25 -5.96 -4.36
CA PRO A 37 -9.17 -6.48 -5.37
C PRO A 37 -8.53 -7.55 -6.27
N LYS A 38 -9.28 -8.62 -6.60
CA LYS A 38 -8.79 -9.75 -7.42
C LYS A 38 -8.20 -9.34 -8.77
N LYS A 39 -8.67 -8.22 -9.35
CA LYS A 39 -8.13 -7.66 -10.61
C LYS A 39 -6.65 -7.28 -10.56
N TYR A 40 -6.03 -7.27 -9.37
CA TYR A 40 -4.61 -6.96 -9.17
C TYR A 40 -3.73 -8.19 -8.89
N ILE A 41 -4.26 -9.42 -8.99
CA ILE A 41 -3.44 -10.64 -8.87
C ILE A 41 -2.30 -10.62 -9.89
N GLY A 42 -1.08 -10.96 -9.46
CA GLY A 42 0.13 -10.94 -10.29
C GLY A 42 0.77 -9.56 -10.48
N LYS A 43 0.14 -8.48 -10.01
CA LYS A 43 0.74 -7.13 -9.99
C LYS A 43 1.58 -6.92 -8.72
N ARG A 44 2.54 -6.00 -8.79
CA ARG A 44 3.30 -5.51 -7.62
C ARG A 44 2.47 -4.46 -6.88
N ALA A 45 2.41 -4.57 -5.55
CA ALA A 45 1.72 -3.60 -4.69
C ALA A 45 2.65 -3.11 -3.58
N TYR A 46 2.48 -1.85 -3.19
CA TYR A 46 3.06 -1.29 -1.97
C TYR A 46 1.93 -1.15 -0.94
N VAL A 47 2.18 -1.60 0.29
CA VAL A 47 1.28 -1.38 1.43
C VAL A 47 1.96 -0.37 2.35
N ILE A 48 1.31 0.76 2.57
CA ILE A 48 1.80 1.84 3.43
C ILE A 48 0.96 1.81 4.70
N ILE A 49 1.62 1.69 5.85
CA ILE A 49 0.99 1.75 7.16
C ILE A 49 1.23 3.16 7.71
N LEU A 50 0.16 3.88 8.02
CA LEU A 50 0.23 5.19 8.65
C LEU A 50 0.45 5.03 10.17
N LYS A 51 0.87 6.10 10.84
CA LYS A 51 1.22 6.06 12.27
C LYS A 51 0.03 6.27 13.20
N ASP A 52 -1.07 6.79 12.68
CA ASP A 52 -2.33 7.10 13.36
C ASP A 52 -3.29 5.92 13.43
#